data_AF-A0A368GX35-F1
#
_entry.id   AF-A0A368GX35-F1
#
_cell.length_a   1.000
_cell.length_b   1.000
_cell.length_c   1.000
_cell.angle_alpha   90.00
_cell.angle_beta   90.00
_cell.angle_gamma   90.00
#
_symmetry.space_group_name_H-M   'P 1'
#
loop_
_entity.id
_entity.type
_entity.pdbx_description
1 polymer ?
#
loop_
_entity_poly.entity_id
_entity_poly.type
_entity_poly.pdbx_seq_one_letter_code
_entity_poly.pdbx_strand_id
1 'polypeptide(L)'
;MPFEQLPVLDVDGKRLAQSYAICRFLARRFGYAGKTPFEEALVDSIADQIKDYMFETRPFQVVVMGFSQGDLQALKKEILLPAREKLFGYMTKFLKDNPSGYLVGDSVTWADLYLAEHVAVYGDMFPEMLEGFPEIKSHSRKVRSIPSLKKWIKTRPKTKF
;
A
#
# COMPACT_ATOMS: atom_id res chain seq x y z
N MET A 1 23.24 8.88 4.77
CA MET A 1 22.08 8.14 4.22
C MET A 1 22.63 6.99 3.40
N PRO A 2 22.32 5.71 3.67
CA PRO A 2 23.00 4.58 3.04
C PRO A 2 23.04 4.60 1.51
N PHE A 3 21.97 5.07 0.87
CA PHE A 3 21.84 5.14 -0.60
C PHE A 3 21.40 6.53 -1.09
N GLU A 4 21.70 7.59 -0.32
CA GLU A 4 21.35 8.99 -0.66
C GLU A 4 19.86 9.24 -0.96
N GLN A 5 18.99 8.35 -0.48
CA GLN A 5 17.55 8.39 -0.66
C GLN A 5 16.84 8.27 0.69
N LEU A 6 15.65 8.85 0.76
CA LEU A 6 14.69 8.64 1.83
C LEU A 6 13.62 7.62 1.40
N PRO A 7 13.01 6.90 2.35
CA PRO A 7 13.18 7.00 3.81
C PRO A 7 14.41 6.25 4.36
N VAL A 8 14.87 6.68 5.54
CA VAL A 8 15.88 6.01 6.37
C VAL A 8 15.36 5.93 7.81
N LEU A 9 15.37 4.73 8.38
CA LEU A 9 15.11 4.48 9.81
C LEU A 9 16.44 4.48 10.58
N ASP A 10 16.48 5.15 11.72
CA ASP A 10 17.56 5.05 12.70
C ASP A 10 17.08 4.23 13.91
N VAL A 11 17.84 3.20 14.28
CA VAL A 11 17.60 2.37 15.47
C VAL A 11 18.89 2.33 16.26
N ASP A 12 18.95 3.14 17.32
CA ASP A 12 20.10 3.24 18.23
C ASP A 12 21.43 3.53 17.49
N GLY A 13 21.39 4.47 16.54
CA GLY A 13 22.53 4.87 15.70
C GLY A 13 22.78 3.97 14.49
N LYS A 14 22.03 2.87 14.33
CA LYS A 14 22.10 1.99 13.15
C LYS A 14 21.07 2.43 12.11
N ARG A 15 21.55 2.73 10.91
CA ARG A 15 20.71 3.28 9.82
C ARG A 15 20.30 2.19 8.84
N LEU A 16 18.99 2.06 8.62
CA LEU A 16 18.35 1.17 7.64
C LEU A 16 17.61 1.99 6.59
N ALA A 17 17.98 1.87 5.32
CA ALA A 17 17.28 2.51 4.19
C ALA A 17 16.25 1.55 3.57
N GLN A 18 15.56 2.01 2.51
CA GLN A 18 14.52 1.29 1.74
C GLN A 18 13.21 1.09 2.50
N SER A 19 12.13 1.73 2.03
CA SER A 19 10.82 1.72 2.68
C SER A 19 10.30 0.30 2.97
N TYR A 20 10.41 -0.62 2.03
CA TYR A 20 9.96 -2.01 2.19
C TYR A 20 10.79 -2.76 3.25
N ALA A 21 12.10 -2.55 3.30
CA ALA A 21 12.96 -3.16 4.31
C ALA A 21 12.65 -2.60 5.71
N ILE A 22 12.45 -1.28 5.81
CA ILE A 22 12.05 -0.59 7.04
C ILE A 22 10.70 -1.10 7.53
N CYS A 23 9.68 -1.13 6.66
CA CYS A 23 8.34 -1.62 7.01
C CYS A 23 8.37 -3.07 7.48
N ARG A 24 9.08 -3.96 6.76
CA ARG A 24 9.22 -5.37 7.16
C ARG A 24 9.95 -5.52 8.51
N PHE A 25 11.02 -4.77 8.73
CA PHE A 25 11.76 -4.79 10.00
C PHE A 25 10.86 -4.39 11.19
N LEU A 26 10.14 -3.28 11.06
CA LEU A 26 9.21 -2.81 12.09
C LEU A 26 8.04 -3.78 12.26
N ALA A 27 7.50 -4.31 11.17
CA ALA A 27 6.42 -5.29 11.19
C ALA A 27 6.82 -6.55 11.97
N ARG A 28 8.02 -7.09 11.76
CA ARG A 28 8.53 -8.23 12.54
C ARG A 28 8.69 -7.88 14.02
N ARG A 29 9.22 -6.70 14.33
CA ARG A 29 9.44 -6.25 15.72
C ARG A 29 8.13 -6.11 16.51
N PHE A 30 7.03 -5.75 15.84
CA PHE A 30 5.76 -5.43 16.49
C PHE A 30 4.62 -6.40 16.16
N GLY A 31 4.89 -7.52 15.48
CA GLY A 31 3.91 -8.58 15.24
C GLY A 31 2.93 -8.32 14.09
N TYR A 32 3.36 -7.60 13.05
CA TYR A 32 2.57 -7.27 11.85
C TYR A 32 3.13 -7.87 10.56
N ALA A 33 4.06 -8.83 10.66
CA ALA A 33 4.70 -9.45 9.49
C ALA A 33 3.95 -10.69 8.96
N GLY A 34 3.05 -11.27 9.76
CA GLY A 34 2.52 -12.63 9.57
C GLY A 34 2.81 -13.48 10.82
N LYS A 35 2.09 -14.58 11.02
CA LYS A 35 2.22 -15.43 12.23
C LYS A 35 3.16 -16.61 12.02
N THR A 36 3.47 -16.97 10.79
CA THR A 36 4.37 -18.07 10.43
C THR A 36 5.36 -17.63 9.36
N PRO A 37 6.51 -18.32 9.21
CA PRO A 37 7.47 -17.97 8.16
C PRO A 37 6.87 -17.95 6.75
N PHE A 38 5.90 -18.83 6.46
CA PHE A 38 5.23 -18.85 5.17
C PHE A 38 4.22 -17.71 5.02
N GLU A 39 3.49 -17.35 6.09
CA GLU A 39 2.66 -16.15 6.07
C GLU A 39 3.50 -14.89 5.86
N GLU A 40 4.66 -14.76 6.51
CA GLU A 40 5.58 -13.64 6.26
C GLU A 40 6.00 -13.57 4.79
N ALA A 41 6.32 -14.71 4.18
CA ALA A 41 6.67 -14.77 2.76
C ALA A 41 5.49 -14.40 1.84
N LEU A 42 4.25 -14.77 2.20
CA LEU A 42 3.05 -14.35 1.48
C LEU A 42 2.79 -12.85 1.61
N VAL A 43 2.98 -12.28 2.81
CA VAL A 43 2.86 -10.84 3.03
C VAL A 43 3.92 -10.09 2.21
N ASP A 44 5.15 -10.60 2.18
CA ASP A 44 6.24 -10.05 1.38
C ASP A 44 5.93 -10.10 -0.12
N SER A 45 5.39 -11.21 -0.64
CA SER A 45 5.07 -11.33 -2.06
C SER A 45 3.95 -10.39 -2.49
N ILE A 46 2.94 -10.17 -1.64
CA ILE A 46 1.89 -9.18 -1.89
C ILE A 46 2.48 -7.77 -1.88
N ALA A 47 3.35 -7.45 -0.92
CA ALA A 47 3.98 -6.14 -0.87
C ALA A 47 4.85 -5.87 -2.11
N ASP A 48 5.63 -6.87 -2.57
CA ASP A 48 6.41 -6.76 -3.79
C ASP A 48 5.51 -6.62 -5.03
N GLN A 49 4.37 -7.31 -5.09
CA GLN A 49 3.39 -7.11 -6.17
C GLN A 49 2.80 -5.69 -6.19
N ILE A 50 2.57 -5.09 -5.01
CA ILE A 50 2.18 -3.68 -4.89
C ILE A 50 3.33 -2.77 -5.37
N LYS A 51 4.58 -3.10 -5.05
CA LYS A 51 5.76 -2.36 -5.51
C LYS A 51 5.88 -2.34 -7.03
N ASP A 52 5.65 -3.48 -7.68
CA ASP A 52 5.68 -3.60 -9.14
C ASP A 52 4.57 -2.75 -9.78
N TYR A 53 3.37 -2.75 -9.19
CA TYR A 53 2.30 -1.83 -9.60
C TYR A 53 2.70 -0.36 -9.42
N MET A 54 3.37 0.01 -8.33
CA MET A 54 3.86 1.38 -8.11
C MET A 54 4.92 1.78 -9.15
N PHE A 55 5.74 0.82 -9.59
CA PHE A 55 6.69 1.04 -10.66
C PHE A 55 6.01 1.20 -12.02
N GLU A 56 5.07 0.31 -12.37
CA GLU A 56 4.27 0.36 -13.61
C GLU A 56 3.54 1.71 -13.74
N THR A 57 2.97 2.20 -12.64
CA THR A 57 2.19 3.45 -12.62
C THR A 57 3.03 4.70 -12.39
N ARG A 58 4.36 4.59 -12.24
CA ARG A 58 5.25 5.73 -11.96
C ARG A 58 5.05 6.93 -12.89
N PRO A 59 4.87 6.80 -14.23
CA PRO A 59 4.65 7.94 -15.10
C PRO A 59 3.40 8.76 -14.73
N PHE A 60 2.32 8.08 -14.33
CA PHE A 60 1.12 8.74 -13.82
C PHE A 60 1.39 9.42 -12.47
N GLN A 61 2.05 8.72 -11.54
CA GLN A 61 2.29 9.21 -10.18
C GLN A 61 3.13 10.49 -10.15
N VAL A 62 4.19 10.57 -10.96
CA VAL A 62 5.05 11.77 -10.98
C VAL A 62 4.33 13.01 -11.53
N VAL A 63 3.35 12.82 -12.41
CA VAL A 63 2.50 13.92 -12.89
C VAL A 63 1.49 14.34 -11.82
N VAL A 64 0.85 13.36 -11.15
CA VAL A 64 -0.05 13.64 -10.01
C VAL A 64 0.65 14.41 -8.88
N MET A 65 1.90 14.05 -8.58
CA MET A 65 2.70 14.71 -7.54
C MET A 65 3.29 16.06 -7.99
N GLY A 66 3.16 16.42 -9.26
CA GLY A 66 3.73 17.66 -9.81
C GLY A 66 5.24 17.62 -10.03
N PHE A 67 5.86 16.44 -10.05
CA PHE A 67 7.28 16.25 -10.34
C PHE A 67 7.59 16.19 -11.84
N SER A 68 6.57 16.00 -12.68
CA SER A 68 6.67 16.05 -14.14
C SER A 68 5.42 16.69 -14.74
N GLN A 69 5.57 17.23 -15.95
CA GLN A 69 4.42 17.56 -16.80
C GLN A 69 3.96 16.32 -17.57
N GLY A 70 2.69 16.26 -17.93
CA GLY A 70 2.11 15.18 -18.74
C GLY A 70 0.59 15.28 -18.85
N ASP A 71 0.01 14.56 -19.82
CA ASP A 71 -1.44 14.44 -19.95
C ASP A 71 -1.96 13.45 -18.90
N LEU A 72 -2.50 13.99 -17.82
CA LEU A 72 -3.02 13.21 -16.71
C LEU A 72 -4.16 12.28 -17.13
N GLN A 73 -5.02 12.67 -18.07
CA GLN A 73 -6.16 11.87 -18.49
C GLN A 73 -5.70 10.69 -19.36
N ALA A 74 -4.77 10.94 -20.28
CA ALA A 74 -4.15 9.88 -21.08
C ALA A 74 -3.42 8.87 -20.18
N LEU A 75 -2.54 9.34 -19.28
CA LEU A 75 -1.79 8.48 -18.36
C LEU A 75 -2.71 7.68 -17.42
N LYS A 76 -3.81 8.28 -16.97
CA LYS A 76 -4.81 7.58 -16.16
C LYS A 76 -5.43 6.41 -16.94
N LYS A 77 -5.88 6.68 -18.17
CA LYS A 77 -6.56 5.70 -19.03
C LYS A 77 -5.62 4.58 -19.50
N GLU A 78 -4.40 4.93 -19.87
CA GLU A 78 -3.46 4.02 -20.54
C GLU A 78 -2.57 3.26 -19.56
N ILE A 79 -2.31 3.83 -18.37
CA ILE A 79 -1.38 3.24 -17.38
C ILE A 79 -2.10 2.90 -16.08
N LEU A 80 -2.70 3.90 -15.41
CA LEU A 80 -3.24 3.70 -14.06
C LEU A 80 -4.35 2.64 -14.03
N LEU A 81 -5.40 2.81 -14.84
CA LEU A 81 -6.57 1.94 -14.80
C LEU A 81 -6.25 0.50 -15.19
N PRO A 82 -5.47 0.22 -16.27
CA PRO A 82 -5.06 -1.15 -16.59
C PRO A 82 -4.18 -1.81 -15.52
N ALA A 83 -3.22 -1.07 -14.95
CA ALA A 83 -2.37 -1.58 -13.86
C ALA A 83 -3.20 -1.86 -12.60
N ARG A 84 -4.16 -0.98 -12.30
CA ARG A 84 -5.08 -1.13 -11.17
C ARG A 84 -5.98 -2.35 -11.35
N GLU A 85 -6.50 -2.60 -12.56
CA GLU A 85 -7.33 -3.77 -12.85
C GLU A 85 -6.60 -5.07 -12.50
N LYS A 86 -5.34 -5.19 -12.91
CA LYS A 86 -4.48 -6.33 -12.59
C LYS A 86 -4.25 -6.45 -11.07
N LEU A 87 -3.73 -5.40 -10.43
CA LEU A 87 -3.40 -5.43 -9.01
C LEU A 87 -4.64 -5.76 -8.17
N PHE A 88 -5.74 -5.04 -8.37
CA PHE A 88 -6.95 -5.23 -7.57
C PHE A 88 -7.60 -6.58 -7.87
N GLY A 89 -7.48 -7.10 -9.09
CA GLY A 89 -7.89 -8.45 -9.44
C GLY A 89 -7.15 -9.50 -8.61
N TYR A 90 -5.83 -9.38 -8.46
CA TYR A 90 -5.04 -10.26 -7.60
C TYR A 90 -5.41 -10.12 -6.12
N MET A 91 -5.46 -8.89 -5.60
CA MET A 91 -5.79 -8.64 -4.19
C MET A 91 -7.20 -9.11 -3.83
N THR A 92 -8.15 -9.00 -4.76
CA THR A 92 -9.53 -9.49 -4.56
C THR A 92 -9.56 -11.02 -4.41
N LYS A 93 -8.69 -11.77 -5.10
CA LYS A 93 -8.59 -13.22 -4.90
C LYS A 93 -8.14 -13.55 -3.48
N PHE A 94 -7.06 -12.92 -3.01
CA PHE A 94 -6.60 -13.07 -1.62
C PHE A 94 -7.70 -12.75 -0.60
N LEU A 95 -8.46 -11.67 -0.82
CA LEU A 95 -9.55 -11.28 0.09
C LEU A 95 -10.75 -12.24 0.03
N LYS A 96 -11.05 -12.83 -1.13
CA LYS A 96 -12.13 -13.82 -1.27
C LYS A 96 -11.79 -15.16 -0.63
N ASP A 97 -10.53 -15.57 -0.75
CA ASP A 97 -10.03 -16.81 -0.18
C ASP A 97 -9.78 -16.70 1.34
N ASN A 98 -9.88 -15.49 1.90
CA ASN A 98 -9.63 -15.23 3.32
C ASN A 98 -10.84 -14.59 4.04
N PRO A 99 -11.60 -15.36 4.85
CA PRO A 99 -12.80 -14.85 5.51
C PRO A 99 -12.53 -13.80 6.59
N SER A 100 -11.27 -13.62 7.03
CA SER A 100 -10.93 -12.58 8.01
C SER A 100 -11.09 -11.16 7.44
N GLY A 101 -11.05 -11.02 6.12
CA GLY A 101 -11.04 -9.73 5.43
C GLY A 101 -9.71 -8.98 5.49
N TYR A 102 -8.62 -9.63 5.91
CA TYR A 102 -7.23 -9.20 5.68
C TYR A 102 -6.63 -9.97 4.51
N LEU A 103 -5.50 -9.48 3.98
CA LEU A 103 -4.85 -10.11 2.83
C LEU A 103 -4.23 -11.47 3.17
N VAL A 104 -3.65 -11.62 4.37
CA VAL A 104 -3.02 -12.87 4.83
C VAL A 104 -3.42 -13.13 6.28
N GLY A 105 -3.75 -14.39 6.60
CA GLY A 105 -4.09 -14.82 7.95
C GLY A 105 -5.35 -14.14 8.51
N ASP A 106 -5.42 -13.98 9.81
CA ASP A 106 -6.60 -13.50 10.55
C ASP A 106 -6.40 -12.14 11.23
N SER A 107 -5.27 -11.48 10.98
CA SER A 107 -4.88 -10.22 11.63
C SER A 107 -4.18 -9.28 10.66
N VAL A 108 -4.13 -7.99 11.00
CA VAL A 108 -3.54 -6.95 10.14
C VAL A 108 -2.04 -7.19 9.95
N THR A 109 -1.60 -7.09 8.71
CA THR A 109 -0.18 -7.13 8.33
C THR A 109 0.24 -5.81 7.70
N TRP A 110 1.54 -5.60 7.51
CA TRP A 110 2.03 -4.39 6.85
C TRP A 110 1.63 -4.29 5.37
N ALA A 111 1.35 -5.41 4.69
CA ALA A 111 0.77 -5.40 3.34
C ALA A 111 -0.64 -4.80 3.32
N ASP A 112 -1.46 -5.09 4.34
CA ASP A 112 -2.80 -4.50 4.49
C ASP A 112 -2.72 -2.97 4.61
N LEU A 113 -1.73 -2.47 5.36
CA LEU A 113 -1.51 -1.03 5.53
C LEU A 113 -1.16 -0.35 4.21
N TYR A 114 -0.28 -0.96 3.40
CA TYR A 114 0.09 -0.45 2.08
C TYR A 114 -1.11 -0.35 1.15
N LEU A 115 -1.87 -1.44 1.00
CA LEU A 115 -3.03 -1.46 0.12
C LEU A 115 -4.10 -0.48 0.60
N ALA A 116 -4.41 -0.46 1.90
CA ALA A 116 -5.47 0.37 2.45
C ALA A 116 -5.16 1.87 2.34
N GLU A 117 -3.91 2.29 2.53
CA GLU A 117 -3.50 3.69 2.35
C GLU A 117 -3.53 4.09 0.87
N HIS A 118 -2.99 3.26 -0.02
CA HIS A 118 -3.02 3.52 -1.47
C HIS A 118 -4.46 3.69 -1.98
N VAL A 119 -5.34 2.78 -1.60
CA VAL A 119 -6.77 2.80 -1.94
C VAL A 119 -7.46 4.06 -1.42
N ALA A 120 -7.12 4.51 -0.22
CA ALA A 120 -7.73 5.71 0.35
C ALA A 120 -7.26 6.98 -0.39
N VAL A 121 -5.94 7.14 -0.57
CA VAL A 121 -5.38 8.34 -1.21
C VAL A 121 -5.84 8.44 -2.68
N TYR A 122 -5.65 7.38 -3.47
CA TYR A 122 -6.03 7.42 -4.88
C TYR A 122 -7.54 7.32 -5.09
N GLY A 123 -8.28 6.66 -4.20
CA GLY A 123 -9.74 6.61 -4.27
C GLY A 123 -10.41 7.95 -3.97
N ASP A 124 -9.83 8.76 -3.06
CA ASP A 124 -10.32 10.12 -2.78
C ASP A 124 -9.99 11.07 -3.96
N MET A 125 -8.86 10.88 -4.63
CA MET A 125 -8.45 11.70 -5.78
C MET A 125 -9.12 11.30 -7.10
N PHE A 126 -9.32 9.99 -7.31
CA PHE A 126 -9.82 9.39 -8.53
C PHE A 126 -10.87 8.31 -8.17
N PRO A 127 -12.13 8.69 -7.91
CA PRO A 127 -13.17 7.75 -7.47
C PRO A 127 -13.37 6.53 -8.38
N GLU A 128 -13.10 6.68 -9.68
CA GLU A 128 -13.13 5.59 -10.68
C GLU A 128 -12.17 4.43 -10.34
N MET A 129 -11.13 4.70 -9.55
CA MET A 129 -10.19 3.70 -9.04
C MET A 129 -10.83 2.62 -8.17
N LEU A 130 -12.08 2.80 -7.72
CA LEU A 130 -12.77 1.84 -6.86
C LEU A 130 -13.99 1.20 -7.54
N GLU A 131 -14.37 1.64 -8.73
CA GLU A 131 -15.47 1.07 -9.50
C GLU A 131 -15.19 -0.40 -9.83
N GLY A 132 -16.12 -1.31 -9.52
CA GLY A 132 -15.99 -2.74 -9.79
C GLY A 132 -15.23 -3.55 -8.72
N PHE A 133 -14.71 -2.93 -7.65
CA PHE A 133 -13.90 -3.64 -6.63
C PHE A 133 -14.40 -3.37 -5.20
N PRO A 134 -15.62 -3.84 -4.86
CA PRO A 134 -16.21 -3.62 -3.54
C PRO A 134 -15.42 -4.26 -2.40
N GLU A 135 -14.74 -5.40 -2.64
CA GLU A 135 -13.90 -6.09 -1.66
C GLU A 135 -12.71 -5.23 -1.25
N ILE A 136 -12.03 -4.60 -2.22
CA ILE A 136 -10.91 -3.69 -1.97
C ILE A 136 -11.36 -2.47 -1.16
N LYS A 137 -12.51 -1.89 -1.51
CA LYS A 137 -13.11 -0.78 -0.75
C LYS A 137 -13.45 -1.20 0.68
N SER A 138 -13.97 -2.41 0.87
CA SER A 138 -14.29 -2.96 2.19
C SER A 138 -13.04 -3.19 3.04
N HIS A 139 -12.00 -3.79 2.45
CA HIS A 139 -10.69 -3.99 3.07
C HIS A 139 -10.09 -2.68 3.57
N SER A 140 -9.99 -1.66 2.71
CA SER A 140 -9.42 -0.37 3.10
C SER A 140 -10.19 0.26 4.28
N ARG A 141 -11.53 0.21 4.26
CA ARG A 141 -12.35 0.68 5.39
C ARG A 141 -12.09 -0.11 6.67
N LYS A 142 -12.03 -1.44 6.59
CA LYS A 142 -11.75 -2.33 7.73
C LYS A 142 -10.41 -1.96 8.36
N VAL A 143 -9.34 -1.94 7.58
CA VAL A 143 -7.99 -1.60 8.07
C VAL A 143 -7.96 -0.20 8.69
N ARG A 144 -8.50 0.81 8.01
CA ARG A 144 -8.50 2.21 8.48
C ARG A 144 -9.41 2.46 9.69
N SER A 145 -10.29 1.51 10.02
CA SER A 145 -11.15 1.58 11.21
C SER A 145 -10.46 1.09 12.49
N ILE A 146 -9.28 0.45 12.39
CA ILE A 146 -8.48 0.04 13.55
C ILE A 146 -8.24 1.28 14.44
N PRO A 147 -8.59 1.26 15.75
CA PRO A 147 -8.64 2.47 16.57
C PRO A 147 -7.34 3.29 16.59
N SER A 148 -6.19 2.63 16.71
CA SER A 148 -4.88 3.30 16.71
C SER A 148 -4.56 3.95 15.36
N LEU A 149 -4.84 3.25 14.25
CA LEU A 149 -4.64 3.77 12.91
C LEU A 149 -5.62 4.91 12.58
N LYS A 150 -6.90 4.77 12.95
CA LYS A 150 -7.91 5.82 12.80
C LYS A 150 -7.53 7.08 13.57
N LYS A 151 -7.00 6.93 14.80
CA LYS A 151 -6.46 8.05 15.58
C LYS A 151 -5.30 8.72 14.85
N TRP A 152 -4.33 7.95 14.37
CA TRP A 152 -3.18 8.46 13.61
C TRP A 152 -3.63 9.22 12.35
N ILE A 153 -4.54 8.67 11.54
CA ILE A 153 -5.05 9.30 10.33
C ILE A 153 -5.73 10.65 10.65
N LYS A 154 -6.44 10.75 11.78
CA LYS A 154 -7.07 12.00 12.22
C LYS A 154 -6.06 13.08 12.62
N THR A 155 -4.91 12.68 13.18
CA THR A 155 -3.94 13.59 13.78
C THR A 155 -2.68 13.82 12.94
N ARG A 156 -2.42 13.00 11.92
CA ARG A 156 -1.24 13.16 11.05
C ARG A 156 -1.28 14.50 10.31
N PRO A 157 -0.11 15.10 10.01
CA PRO A 157 -0.06 16.30 9.17
C PRO A 157 -0.82 16.11 7.85
N LYS A 158 -1.54 17.15 7.42
CA LYS A 158 -2.22 17.13 6.11
C LYS A 158 -1.22 17.47 5.02
N THR A 159 -0.96 16.53 4.12
CA THR A 159 -0.10 16.68 2.95
C THR A 159 -0.90 16.51 1.67
N LYS A 160 -0.33 16.92 0.52
CA LYS A 160 -0.98 16.74 -0.79
C LYS A 160 -0.97 15.28 -1.26
N PHE A 161 0.05 14.52 -0.84
CA PHE A 161 0.27 13.09 -1.08
C PHE A 161 1.02 12.49 0.11
#